data_AF-U9UUX0-F1
#
_entry.id   AF-U9UUX0-F1
#
_cell.length_a   1.000
_cell.length_b   1.000
_cell.length_c   1.000
_cell.angle_alpha   90.00
_cell.angle_beta   90.00
_cell.angle_gamma   90.00
#
_symmetry.space_group_name_H-M   'P 1'
#
loop_
_entity.id
_entity.type
_entity.pdbx_description
1 polymer ?
#
loop_
_entity_poly.entity_id
_entity_poly.type
_entity_poly.pdbx_seq_one_letter_code
_entity_poly.pdbx_strand_id
1 'polypeptide(L)'
;MDTLIKKLKLNKNCKKCKFKCNTIYFQQNFKNWTSGNEYIDKYIQDTQLSAHEDPEKALEWIPYNRFYDIKYGKKTGVYRANWTDGCIDSWDNENQNWKRFNKNMIIALKSLSNPKSFILEVINEIKTDYELYGITQNPQTKNYMMVLNDK
;
A
#
# COMPACT_ATOMS: atom_id res chain seq x y z
N MET A 1 10.24 -9.34 32.39
CA MET A 1 10.09 -8.78 31.02
C MET A 1 8.80 -9.33 30.39
N ASP A 2 7.72 -9.45 31.17
CA ASP A 2 6.68 -10.46 30.89
C ASP A 2 5.24 -9.93 30.91
N THR A 3 5.07 -8.60 30.98
CA THR A 3 3.74 -7.97 31.06
C THR A 3 3.30 -7.34 29.73
N LEU A 4 4.24 -7.00 28.83
CA LEU A 4 3.92 -6.43 27.51
C LEU A 4 3.61 -7.49 26.44
N ILE A 5 4.27 -8.66 26.48
CA ILE A 5 4.06 -9.73 25.50
C ILE A 5 2.63 -10.33 25.62
N LYS A 6 2.01 -10.25 26.81
CA LYS A 6 0.63 -10.69 27.04
C LYS A 6 -0.46 -9.74 26.50
N LYS A 7 -0.11 -8.48 26.17
CA LYS A 7 -1.08 -7.43 25.78
C LYS A 7 -1.42 -7.38 24.29
N LEU A 8 -0.69 -8.12 23.45
CA LEU A 8 -0.99 -8.29 22.02
C LEU A 8 -1.57 -9.68 21.73
N LYS A 9 -2.54 -10.13 22.55
CA LYS A 9 -3.65 -10.88 21.97
C LYS A 9 -4.32 -9.89 21.01
N LEU A 10 -3.90 -9.86 19.74
CA LEU A 10 -4.62 -9.16 18.67
C LEU A 10 -6.10 -9.46 18.92
N ASN A 11 -6.90 -8.44 19.16
CA ASN A 11 -8.33 -8.66 19.31
C ASN A 11 -8.76 -9.40 18.06
N LYS A 12 -9.21 -10.66 18.20
CA LYS A 12 -9.54 -11.48 17.04
C LYS A 12 -10.66 -10.83 16.24
N ASN A 13 -11.45 -9.95 16.85
CA ASN A 13 -12.56 -9.27 16.21
C ASN A 13 -12.30 -7.77 16.08
N CYS A 14 -12.72 -7.22 14.95
CA CYS A 14 -12.74 -5.77 14.73
C CYS A 14 -13.72 -5.10 15.71
N LYS A 15 -13.30 -3.99 16.34
CA LYS A 15 -14.15 -3.24 17.29
C LYS A 15 -15.45 -2.73 16.65
N LYS A 16 -15.39 -2.34 15.37
CA LYS A 16 -16.53 -1.84 14.58
C LYS A 16 -17.43 -2.98 14.11
N CYS A 17 -16.86 -3.95 13.40
CA CYS A 17 -17.62 -5.03 12.76
C CYS A 17 -18.07 -6.12 13.75
N LYS A 18 -17.43 -6.24 14.92
CA LYS A 18 -17.65 -7.30 15.94
C LYS A 18 -17.28 -8.73 15.49
N PHE A 19 -16.79 -8.91 14.26
CA PHE A 19 -16.20 -10.14 13.71
C PHE A 19 -14.81 -9.86 13.09
N LYS A 20 -14.14 -10.90 12.56
CA LYS A 20 -12.89 -10.77 11.78
C LYS A 20 -13.16 -10.15 10.41
N CYS A 21 -12.62 -8.97 10.15
CA CYS A 21 -12.70 -8.33 8.83
C CYS A 21 -11.32 -7.91 8.32
N ASN A 22 -11.27 -7.29 7.14
CA ASN A 22 -10.04 -6.91 6.44
C ASN A 22 -9.06 -6.14 7.33
N THR A 23 -9.54 -5.24 8.19
CA THR A 23 -8.67 -4.49 9.11
C THR A 23 -7.88 -5.39 10.07
N ILE A 24 -8.47 -6.49 10.55
CA ILE A 24 -7.77 -7.47 11.40
C ILE A 24 -6.71 -8.24 10.60
N TYR A 25 -6.96 -8.50 9.31
CA TYR A 25 -6.00 -9.17 8.44
C TYR A 25 -4.82 -8.24 8.09
N PHE A 26 -5.08 -6.97 7.80
CA PHE A 26 -4.02 -5.99 7.59
C PHE A 26 -3.14 -5.81 8.83
N GLN A 27 -3.75 -5.71 10.02
CA GLN A 27 -3.01 -5.56 11.29
C GLN A 27 -2.00 -6.69 11.56
N GLN A 28 -2.22 -7.90 11.03
CA GLN A 28 -1.28 -9.01 11.17
C GLN A 28 0.03 -8.76 10.40
N ASN A 29 0.00 -7.94 9.35
CA ASN A 29 1.11 -7.68 8.45
C ASN A 29 1.76 -6.29 8.62
N PHE A 30 1.34 -5.48 9.60
CA PHE A 30 1.89 -4.12 9.79
C PHE A 30 3.41 -4.08 9.94
N LYS A 31 4.00 -5.11 10.55
CA LYS A 31 5.47 -5.20 10.67
C LYS A 31 6.19 -5.42 9.34
N ASN A 32 5.51 -6.01 8.36
CA ASN A 32 6.06 -6.29 7.04
C ASN A 32 5.83 -5.12 6.06
N TRP A 33 4.88 -4.23 6.38
CA TRP A 33 4.49 -3.09 5.55
C TRP A 33 5.12 -1.81 6.08
N THR A 34 6.46 -1.81 6.13
CA THR A 34 7.24 -0.64 6.55
C THR A 34 8.15 -0.16 5.43
N SER A 35 8.06 1.13 5.18
CA SER A 35 8.91 1.90 4.28
C SER A 35 10.19 2.41 4.96
N GLY A 36 10.28 2.28 6.29
CA GLY A 36 11.29 2.97 7.09
C GLY A 36 10.99 4.45 7.35
N ASN A 37 9.83 4.96 6.90
CA ASN A 37 9.35 6.30 7.19
C ASN A 37 8.03 6.25 7.97
N GLU A 38 8.05 6.73 9.22
CA GLU A 38 6.91 6.65 10.13
C GLU A 38 5.64 7.36 9.62
N TYR A 39 5.79 8.45 8.85
CA TYR A 39 4.65 9.20 8.33
C TYR A 39 3.96 8.45 7.19
N ILE A 40 4.74 7.85 6.30
CA ILE A 40 4.24 7.02 5.20
C ILE A 40 3.59 5.75 5.76
N ASP A 41 4.29 5.07 6.69
CA ASP A 41 3.81 3.84 7.30
C ASP A 41 2.49 4.07 8.05
N LYS A 42 2.41 5.18 8.81
CA LYS A 42 1.17 5.56 9.49
C LYS A 42 0.03 5.82 8.51
N TYR A 43 0.31 6.56 7.43
CA TYR A 43 -0.72 6.86 6.43
C TYR A 43 -1.25 5.59 5.76
N ILE A 44 -0.37 4.68 5.36
CA ILE A 44 -0.75 3.36 4.83
C ILE A 44 -1.61 2.61 5.85
N GLN A 45 -1.15 2.50 7.10
CA GLN A 45 -1.90 1.81 8.16
C GLN A 45 -3.28 2.43 8.40
N ASP A 46 -3.42 3.76 8.35
CA ASP A 46 -4.70 4.44 8.54
C ASP A 46 -5.71 4.07 7.42
N THR A 47 -5.25 3.94 6.18
CA THR A 47 -6.10 3.46 5.07
C THR A 47 -6.52 2.00 5.27
N GLN A 48 -5.59 1.14 5.67
CA GLN A 48 -5.85 -0.27 5.96
C GLN A 48 -6.80 -0.50 7.15
N LEU A 49 -6.71 0.34 8.18
CA LEU A 49 -7.60 0.32 9.34
C LEU A 49 -9.01 0.82 9.01
N SER A 50 -9.17 1.52 7.90
CA SER A 50 -10.46 2.02 7.41
C SER A 50 -11.13 1.05 6.42
N ALA A 51 -10.33 0.19 5.77
CA ALA A 51 -10.76 -0.82 4.80
C ALA A 51 -11.40 -2.03 5.49
N HIS A 52 -12.64 -1.91 5.96
CA HIS A 52 -13.35 -3.00 6.63
C HIS A 52 -13.93 -4.06 5.70
N GLU A 53 -14.61 -3.61 4.66
CA GLU A 53 -15.37 -4.46 3.72
C GLU A 53 -14.65 -4.57 2.39
N ASP A 54 -14.06 -3.48 1.94
CA ASP A 54 -13.40 -3.33 0.65
C ASP A 54 -11.88 -3.16 0.87
N PRO A 55 -11.08 -4.20 0.63
CA PRO A 55 -9.64 -4.15 0.81
C PRO A 55 -8.92 -3.42 -0.33
N GLU A 56 -9.57 -3.22 -1.49
CA GLU A 56 -8.99 -2.51 -2.65
C GLU A 56 -8.73 -1.02 -2.33
N LYS A 57 -9.52 -0.46 -1.40
CA LYS A 57 -9.32 0.91 -0.89
C LYS A 57 -8.09 1.08 0.01
N ALA A 58 -7.43 -0.01 0.42
CA ALA A 58 -6.28 0.05 1.31
C ALA A 58 -4.99 0.27 0.51
N LEU A 59 -4.17 1.23 0.95
CA LEU A 59 -2.89 1.48 0.31
C LEU A 59 -1.84 0.45 0.70
N GLU A 60 -0.89 0.24 -0.22
CA GLU A 60 0.21 -0.68 -0.04
C GLU A 60 1.59 -0.06 0.07
N TRP A 61 2.41 -0.64 0.95
CA TRP A 61 3.86 -0.54 0.80
C TRP A 61 4.29 -1.62 -0.19
N ILE A 62 4.77 -1.20 -1.36
CA ILE A 62 5.12 -2.12 -2.44
C ILE A 62 6.64 -2.09 -2.59
N PRO A 63 7.34 -3.20 -2.34
CA PRO A 63 8.78 -3.26 -2.55
C PRO A 63 9.14 -2.96 -4.01
N TYR A 64 10.14 -2.12 -4.24
CA TYR A 64 10.48 -1.65 -5.60
C TYR A 64 10.88 -2.79 -6.56
N ASN A 65 11.40 -3.89 -6.03
CA ASN A 65 11.75 -5.07 -6.81
C ASN A 65 10.54 -5.88 -7.33
N ARG A 66 9.31 -5.47 -6.99
CA ARG A 66 8.08 -6.03 -7.57
C ARG A 66 7.75 -5.41 -8.93
N PHE A 67 8.47 -4.38 -9.35
CA PHE A 67 8.31 -3.70 -10.64
C PHE A 67 9.39 -4.09 -11.65
N TYR A 68 9.01 -4.19 -12.92
CA TYR A 68 9.92 -4.45 -14.03
C TYR A 68 9.53 -3.66 -15.29
N ASP A 69 10.42 -3.66 -16.30
CA ASP A 69 10.29 -2.87 -17.54
C ASP A 69 10.02 -1.37 -17.31
N ILE A 70 10.68 -0.82 -16.29
CA ILE A 70 10.49 0.56 -15.84
C ILE A 70 11.03 1.54 -16.90
N LYS A 71 10.15 2.37 -17.48
CA LYS A 71 10.48 3.34 -18.53
C LYS A 71 10.04 4.75 -18.16
N TYR A 72 10.93 5.73 -18.27
CA TYR A 72 10.60 7.13 -17.99
C TYR A 72 9.90 7.82 -19.17
N GLY A 73 8.71 8.34 -18.93
CA GLY A 73 7.97 9.15 -19.90
C GLY A 73 8.37 10.63 -19.81
N LYS A 74 9.31 11.08 -20.65
CA LYS A 74 9.77 12.48 -20.63
C LYS A 74 8.65 13.53 -20.76
N LYS A 75 7.58 13.21 -21.50
CA LYS A 75 6.43 14.12 -21.70
C LYS A 75 5.51 14.21 -20.48
N THR A 76 5.35 13.11 -19.76
CA THR A 76 4.42 12.99 -18.63
C THR A 76 5.10 13.21 -17.29
N GLY A 77 6.43 13.10 -17.23
CA GLY A 77 7.20 13.19 -16.00
C GLY A 77 7.02 12.00 -15.06
N VAL A 78 6.36 10.93 -15.50
CA VAL A 78 6.13 9.70 -14.72
C VAL A 78 6.83 8.50 -15.35
N TYR A 79 7.10 7.48 -14.54
CA TYR A 79 7.61 6.20 -15.05
C TYR A 79 6.44 5.25 -15.27
N ARG A 80 6.49 4.47 -16.35
CA ARG A 80 5.58 3.35 -16.59
C ARG A 80 6.29 2.05 -16.25
N ALA A 81 5.62 1.12 -15.58
CA ALA A 81 6.21 -0.17 -15.21
C ALA A 81 5.15 -1.28 -15.15
N ASN A 82 5.60 -2.53 -15.18
CA ASN A 82 4.76 -3.69 -14.89
C ASN A 82 4.89 -4.07 -13.41
N TRP A 83 3.77 -4.31 -12.74
CA TRP A 83 3.72 -4.78 -11.36
C TRP A 83 3.41 -6.27 -11.27
N THR A 84 4.38 -7.06 -10.82
CA THR A 84 4.31 -8.53 -10.81
C THR A 84 3.13 -9.10 -10.00
N ASP A 85 2.82 -8.49 -8.86
CA ASP A 85 1.76 -9.01 -7.98
C ASP A 85 0.36 -8.70 -8.49
N GLY A 86 0.17 -7.53 -9.12
CA GLY A 86 -1.17 -6.92 -9.29
C GLY A 86 -1.71 -6.38 -7.96
N CYS A 87 -2.90 -5.79 -7.91
CA CYS A 87 -3.48 -5.20 -6.69
C CYS A 87 -4.08 -6.24 -5.72
N ILE A 88 -4.34 -5.85 -4.46
CA ILE A 88 -5.13 -6.66 -3.52
C ILE A 88 -6.55 -6.86 -4.05
N ASP A 89 -7.07 -8.08 -3.91
CA ASP A 89 -8.46 -8.43 -4.21
C ASP A 89 -9.22 -8.83 -2.94
N SER A 90 -8.80 -9.91 -2.29
CA SER A 90 -9.54 -10.46 -1.15
C SER A 90 -8.65 -11.27 -0.21
N TRP A 91 -9.10 -11.48 1.03
CA TRP A 91 -8.37 -12.30 1.98
C TRP A 91 -8.62 -13.80 1.75
N ASP A 92 -7.54 -14.58 1.65
CA ASP A 92 -7.59 -16.03 1.57
C ASP A 92 -7.45 -16.65 2.97
N ASN A 93 -8.54 -17.25 3.48
CA ASN A 93 -8.53 -17.91 4.78
C ASN A 93 -7.76 -19.24 4.79
N GLU A 94 -7.58 -19.90 3.66
CA GLU A 94 -6.83 -21.16 3.61
C GLU A 94 -5.33 -20.87 3.60
N ASN A 95 -4.92 -19.96 2.73
CA ASN A 95 -3.51 -19.58 2.57
C ASN A 95 -3.03 -18.54 3.59
N GLN A 96 -3.94 -17.96 4.38
CA GLN A 96 -3.67 -16.88 5.33
C GLN A 96 -2.89 -15.72 4.68
N ASN A 97 -3.30 -15.34 3.46
CA ASN A 97 -2.65 -14.28 2.70
C ASN A 97 -3.64 -13.54 1.79
N TRP A 98 -3.24 -12.38 1.27
CA TRP A 98 -4.04 -11.61 0.32
C TRP A 98 -3.98 -12.25 -1.08
N LYS A 99 -5.15 -12.53 -1.65
CA LYS A 99 -5.28 -12.79 -3.08
C LYS A 99 -4.95 -11.53 -3.86
N ARG A 100 -4.37 -11.73 -5.04
CA ARG A 100 -3.99 -10.65 -5.94
C ARG A 100 -4.79 -10.74 -7.22
N PHE A 101 -5.19 -9.59 -7.74
CA PHE A 101 -5.87 -9.46 -9.02
C PHE A 101 -4.96 -8.74 -10.03
N ASN A 102 -5.12 -9.06 -11.32
CA ASN A 102 -4.40 -8.42 -12.42
C ASN A 102 -2.86 -8.48 -12.30
N LYS A 103 -2.31 -9.70 -12.14
CA LYS A 103 -0.85 -9.91 -12.16
C LYS A 103 -0.22 -9.32 -13.42
N ASN A 104 0.95 -8.71 -13.27
CA ASN A 104 1.67 -8.01 -14.34
C ASN A 104 0.91 -6.79 -14.90
N MET A 105 0.01 -6.19 -14.11
CA MET A 105 -0.67 -4.97 -14.53
C MET A 105 0.31 -3.82 -14.76
N ILE A 106 -0.07 -2.94 -15.69
CA ILE A 106 0.70 -1.74 -16.00
C ILE A 106 0.31 -0.64 -15.03
N ILE A 107 1.31 0.02 -14.46
CA ILE A 107 1.15 1.10 -13.49
C ILE A 107 2.01 2.31 -13.86
N ALA A 108 1.67 3.45 -13.28
CA ALA A 108 2.48 4.65 -13.29
C ALA A 108 3.16 4.86 -11.93
N LEU A 109 4.48 5.09 -11.93
CA LEU A 109 5.25 5.52 -10.76
C LEU A 109 5.54 7.01 -10.85
N LYS A 110 4.96 7.78 -9.93
CA LYS A 110 5.15 9.23 -9.84
C LYS A 110 6.02 9.57 -8.64
N SER A 111 7.18 10.18 -8.88
CA SER A 111 8.09 10.58 -7.80
C SER A 111 7.44 11.63 -6.91
N LEU A 112 7.61 11.46 -5.60
CA LEU A 112 7.20 12.43 -4.59
C LEU A 112 8.34 13.43 -4.39
N SER A 113 8.01 14.72 -4.37
CA SER A 113 9.03 15.78 -4.33
C SER A 113 9.55 16.00 -2.91
N ASN A 114 8.68 15.79 -1.90
CA ASN A 114 9.03 15.90 -0.49
C ASN A 114 8.13 14.99 0.38
N PRO A 115 8.69 14.12 1.23
CA PRO A 115 7.91 13.24 2.11
C PRO A 115 7.00 13.99 3.10
N LYS A 116 7.31 15.25 3.45
CA LYS A 116 6.48 16.06 4.36
C LYS A 116 5.26 16.67 3.66
N SER A 117 5.32 16.91 2.35
CA SER A 117 4.17 17.33 1.52
C SER A 117 3.42 16.14 0.91
N PHE A 118 3.87 14.91 1.18
CA PHE A 118 3.33 13.66 0.68
C PHE A 118 1.79 13.57 0.73
N ILE A 119 1.17 13.91 1.87
CA ILE A 119 -0.29 13.80 2.03
C ILE A 119 -1.03 14.77 1.08
N LEU A 120 -0.50 15.98 0.89
CA LEU A 120 -1.11 16.96 -0.03
C LEU A 120 -0.94 16.53 -1.49
N GLU A 121 0.22 15.98 -1.85
CA GLU A 121 0.48 15.42 -3.18
C GLU A 121 -0.49 14.25 -3.45
N VAL A 122 -0.64 13.31 -2.51
CA VAL A 122 -1.58 12.19 -2.61
C VAL A 122 -3.03 12.66 -2.76
N ILE A 123 -3.49 13.59 -1.91
CA ILE A 123 -4.86 14.12 -1.98
C ILE A 123 -5.14 14.77 -3.34
N ASN A 124 -4.15 15.46 -3.92
CA ASN A 124 -4.31 16.09 -5.22
C ASN A 124 -4.39 15.08 -6.36
N GLU A 125 -3.59 14.01 -6.34
CA GLU A 125 -3.67 12.97 -7.38
C GLU A 125 -4.97 12.15 -7.31
N ILE A 126 -5.48 11.87 -6.11
CA ILE A 126 -6.78 11.18 -5.96
C ILE A 126 -7.91 12.03 -6.58
N LYS A 127 -7.80 13.37 -6.54
CA LYS A 127 -8.78 14.28 -7.15
C LYS A 127 -8.70 14.34 -8.69
N THR A 128 -7.63 13.83 -9.31
CA THR A 128 -7.43 13.83 -10.78
C THR A 128 -7.81 12.50 -11.43
N ASP A 129 -8.71 11.74 -10.77
CA ASP A 129 -9.26 10.46 -11.19
C ASP A 129 -8.24 9.29 -11.27
N TYR A 130 -7.01 9.43 -10.76
CA TYR A 130 -6.09 8.29 -10.65
C TYR A 130 -6.46 7.41 -9.46
N GLU A 131 -6.35 6.10 -9.65
CA GLU A 131 -6.42 5.14 -8.56
C GLU A 131 -5.03 4.99 -7.95
N LEU A 132 -4.93 5.19 -6.64
CA LEU A 132 -3.68 5.03 -5.89
C LEU A 132 -3.67 3.65 -5.23
N TYR A 133 -2.75 2.79 -5.67
CA TYR A 133 -2.57 1.46 -5.09
C TYR A 133 -1.63 1.48 -3.88
N GLY A 134 -0.66 2.38 -3.87
CA GLY A 134 0.34 2.37 -2.81
C GLY A 134 1.53 3.25 -3.09
N ILE A 135 2.61 2.94 -2.39
CA ILE A 135 3.84 3.71 -2.32
C ILE A 135 5.01 2.73 -2.40
N THR A 136 6.06 3.15 -3.08
CA THR A 136 7.35 2.46 -3.14
C THR A 136 8.48 3.46 -2.89
N GLN A 137 9.69 2.97 -2.67
CA GLN A 137 10.91 3.80 -2.70
C GLN A 137 11.88 3.27 -3.74
N ASN A 138 12.37 4.16 -4.61
CA ASN A 138 13.44 3.82 -5.53
C ASN A 138 14.73 3.56 -4.72
N PRO A 139 15.33 2.36 -4.81
CA PRO A 139 16.49 2.01 -3.98
C PRO A 139 17.76 2.78 -4.34
N GLN A 140 17.86 3.32 -5.57
CA GLN A 140 19.00 4.09 -6.06
C GLN A 140 18.88 5.56 -5.65
N THR A 141 17.75 6.21 -5.94
CA THR A 141 17.58 7.65 -5.67
C THR A 141 17.08 7.93 -4.25
N LYS A 142 16.57 6.93 -3.55
CA LYS A 142 15.89 7.02 -2.24
C LYS A 142 14.59 7.83 -2.27
N ASN A 143 14.13 8.25 -3.45
CA ASN A 143 12.86 8.94 -3.60
C ASN A 143 11.70 7.98 -3.39
N TYR A 144 10.71 8.43 -2.62
CA TYR A 144 9.41 7.76 -2.55
C TYR A 144 8.62 8.05 -3.83
N MET A 145 7.80 7.10 -4.25
CA MET A 145 6.99 7.21 -5.46
C MET A 145 5.59 6.65 -5.18
N MET A 146 4.56 7.34 -5.69
CA MET A 146 3.21 6.80 -5.73
C MET A 146 3.08 5.76 -6.83
N VAL A 147 2.29 4.72 -6.56
CA VAL A 147 1.93 3.66 -7.50
C VAL A 147 0.49 3.86 -7.91
N LEU A 148 0.29 4.29 -9.15
CA LEU A 148 -1.01 4.70 -9.70
C LEU A 148 -1.43 3.76 -10.85
N ASN A 149 -2.72 3.72 -11.17
CA ASN A 149 -3.16 3.12 -12.44
C ASN A 149 -2.54 3.84 -13.66
N ASP A 150 -2.28 3.07 -14.72
CA ASP A 150 -1.84 3.60 -16.02
C ASP A 150 -3.09 4.05 -16.80
N LYS A 151 -3.20 5.36 -17.05
CA LYS A 151 -4.28 5.97 -17.86
C LYS A 151 -3.79 6.33 -19.26
#